data_AF-A0A536EJN1-F1
#
_entry.id   AF-A0A536EJN1-F1
#
_cell.length_a   1.000
_cell.length_b   1.000
_cell.length_c   1.000
_cell.angle_alpha   90.00
_cell.angle_beta   90.00
_cell.angle_gamma   90.00
#
_symmetry.space_group_name_H-M   'P 1'
#
loop_
_entity.id
_entity.type
_entity.pdbx_description
1 polymer ?
#
loop_
_entity_poly.entity_id
_entity_poly.type
_entity_poly.pdbx_seq_one_letter_code
_entity_poly.pdbx_strand_id
1 'polypeptide(L)'
;MERGLGRRVSGHKLNAVLLAVLGAYMVVSLLDWLTTATALASGGHEGNPIAASVYVQYGAAGLFAFKALVVGVIVAALLLVPRRVMSLRVAVWAAMAFALVTAVVVVGNLHALQHLTNGGDLHQVLPSNVRFL
;
A
#
# COMPACT_ATOMS: atom_id res chain seq x y z
N MET A 1 -19.54 -40.12 -7.97
CA MET A 1 -18.39 -39.41 -8.56
C MET A 1 -18.55 -37.87 -8.58
N GLU A 2 -19.55 -37.28 -7.93
CA GLU A 2 -19.91 -35.86 -8.13
C GLU A 2 -19.17 -34.85 -7.21
N ARG A 3 -18.54 -35.30 -6.12
CA ARG A 3 -17.84 -34.42 -5.18
C ARG A 3 -16.57 -33.75 -5.76
N GLY A 4 -16.03 -34.27 -6.86
CA GLY A 4 -14.79 -33.77 -7.48
C GLY A 4 -14.98 -32.52 -8.34
N LEU A 5 -16.15 -32.34 -8.96
CA LEU A 5 -16.42 -31.20 -9.86
C LEU A 5 -16.63 -29.89 -9.08
N GLY A 6 -17.45 -29.91 -8.03
CA GLY A 6 -17.73 -28.70 -7.22
C GLY A 6 -16.48 -28.10 -6.55
N ARG A 7 -15.53 -28.96 -6.14
CA ARG A 7 -14.28 -28.54 -5.49
C ARG A 7 -13.31 -27.84 -6.46
N ARG A 8 -13.23 -28.29 -7.72
CA ARG A 8 -12.40 -27.64 -8.75
C ARG A 8 -12.98 -26.29 -9.18
N VAL A 9 -14.30 -26.22 -9.36
CA VAL A 9 -14.99 -24.97 -9.76
C VAL A 9 -14.84 -23.89 -8.69
N SER A 10 -14.94 -24.26 -7.40
CA SER A 10 -14.73 -23.33 -6.28
C SER A 10 -13.29 -22.77 -6.23
N GLY A 11 -12.28 -23.61 -6.48
CA GLY A 11 -10.88 -23.18 -6.53
C GLY A 11 -10.58 -22.20 -7.66
N HIS A 12 -11.16 -22.43 -8.85
CA HIS A 12 -10.98 -21.55 -10.00
C HIS A 12 -11.60 -20.16 -9.76
N LYS A 13 -12.80 -20.10 -9.18
CA LYS A 13 -13.44 -18.83 -8.78
C LYS A 13 -12.62 -18.05 -7.78
N LEU A 14 -12.09 -18.71 -6.75
CA LEU A 14 -11.25 -18.06 -5.74
C LEU A 14 -9.90 -17.57 -6.29
N ASN A 15 -9.32 -18.28 -7.26
CA ASN A 15 -8.12 -17.80 -7.95
C ASN A 15 -8.41 -16.52 -8.75
N ALA A 16 -9.54 -16.46 -9.47
CA ALA A 16 -9.95 -15.26 -10.20
C ALA A 16 -10.18 -14.08 -9.24
N VAL A 17 -10.82 -14.32 -8.09
CA VAL A 17 -11.00 -13.30 -7.04
C VAL A 17 -9.65 -12.84 -6.48
N LEU A 18 -8.73 -13.77 -6.19
CA LEU A 18 -7.39 -13.43 -5.71
C LEU A 18 -6.66 -12.52 -6.71
N LEU A 19 -6.67 -12.88 -8.00
CA LEU A 19 -6.03 -12.07 -9.05
C LEU A 19 -6.68 -10.69 -9.18
N ALA A 20 -8.00 -10.59 -9.10
CA ALA A 20 -8.72 -9.31 -9.13
C ALA A 20 -8.35 -8.42 -7.93
N VAL A 21 -8.29 -8.98 -6.72
CA VAL A 21 -7.91 -8.24 -5.50
C VAL A 21 -6.44 -7.83 -5.55
N LEU A 22 -5.54 -8.69 -6.04
CA LEU A 22 -4.14 -8.33 -6.24
C LEU A 22 -4.01 -7.20 -7.27
N GLY A 23 -4.77 -7.25 -8.38
CA GLY A 23 -4.81 -6.16 -9.35
C GLY A 23 -5.24 -4.83 -8.72
N ALA A 24 -6.32 -4.85 -7.94
CA ALA A 24 -6.78 -3.66 -7.20
C ALA A 24 -5.73 -3.16 -6.21
N TYR A 25 -5.08 -4.06 -5.46
CA TYR A 25 -4.00 -3.73 -4.54
C TYR A 25 -2.83 -3.04 -5.23
N MET A 26 -2.43 -3.53 -6.42
CA MET A 26 -1.35 -2.93 -7.22
C MET A 26 -1.71 -1.51 -7.66
N VAL A 27 -2.95 -1.29 -8.14
CA VAL A 27 -3.42 0.04 -8.54
C VAL A 27 -3.45 1.00 -7.36
N VAL A 28 -3.98 0.57 -6.21
CA VAL A 28 -4.01 1.38 -4.99
C VAL A 28 -2.59 1.68 -4.49
N SER A 29 -1.67 0.73 -4.58
CA SER A 29 -0.26 0.92 -4.20
C SER A 29 0.47 1.91 -5.11
N LEU A 30 0.14 1.95 -6.41
CA LEU A 30 0.65 2.97 -7.33
C LEU A 30 0.13 4.36 -6.99
N LEU A 31 -1.18 4.48 -6.70
CA LEU A 31 -1.78 5.73 -6.24
C LEU A 31 -1.15 6.21 -4.94
N ASP A 32 -0.90 5.28 -4.01
CA ASP A 32 -0.25 5.59 -2.74
C ASP A 32 1.17 6.10 -2.93
N TRP A 33 1.95 5.51 -3.85
CA TRP A 33 3.28 6.06 -4.17
C TRP A 33 3.18 7.48 -4.71
N LEU A 34 2.25 7.72 -5.64
CA LEU A 34 2.08 9.02 -6.26
C LEU A 34 1.68 10.08 -5.23
N THR A 35 0.69 9.79 -4.38
CA THR A 35 0.22 10.73 -3.35
C THR A 35 1.30 11.02 -2.32
N THR A 36 2.04 10.01 -1.87
CA THR A 36 3.19 10.18 -0.97
C THR A 36 4.27 11.06 -1.60
N ALA A 37 4.69 10.75 -2.83
CA ALA A 37 5.74 11.52 -3.52
C ALA A 37 5.32 12.99 -3.71
N THR A 38 4.05 13.24 -4.06
CA THR A 38 3.52 14.60 -4.19
C THR A 38 3.46 15.33 -2.86
N ALA A 39 3.08 14.66 -1.77
CA ALA A 39 2.99 15.26 -0.44
C ALA A 39 4.36 15.63 0.13
N LEU A 40 5.39 14.79 -0.08
CA LEU A 40 6.77 15.12 0.29
C LEU A 40 7.33 16.27 -0.55
N ALA A 41 7.06 16.28 -1.85
CA ALA A 41 7.49 17.33 -2.75
C ALA A 41 6.87 18.70 -2.42
N SER A 42 5.66 18.73 -1.85
CA SER A 42 4.98 19.96 -1.42
C SER A 42 5.31 20.40 0.02
N GLY A 43 6.27 19.76 0.68
CA GLY A 43 6.72 20.14 2.04
C GLY A 43 5.95 19.48 3.18
N GLY A 44 5.15 18.45 2.90
CA GLY A 44 4.49 17.63 3.91
C GLY A 44 5.47 16.80 4.74
N HIS A 45 5.15 16.59 6.01
CA HIS A 45 5.91 15.69 6.89
C HIS A 45 5.33 14.28 6.81
N GLU A 46 6.15 13.31 6.42
CA GLU A 46 5.75 11.91 6.35
C GLU A 46 5.95 11.21 7.70
N GLY A 47 4.89 10.62 8.25
CA GLY A 47 4.93 9.92 9.54
C GLY A 47 5.75 8.62 9.54
N ASN A 48 6.15 8.13 8.35
CA ASN A 48 7.01 6.96 8.21
C ASN A 48 8.48 7.39 8.02
N PRO A 49 9.35 7.25 9.03
CA PRO A 49 10.74 7.71 8.97
C PRO A 49 11.57 6.97 7.91
N ILE A 50 11.17 5.75 7.52
CA ILE A 50 11.85 4.97 6.49
C ILE A 50 11.53 5.53 5.10
N ALA A 51 10.26 5.86 4.84
CA ALA A 51 9.86 6.43 3.55
C ALA A 51 10.45 7.83 3.33
N ALA A 52 10.45 8.66 4.38
CA ALA A 52 11.05 9.99 4.36
C ALA A 52 12.55 9.93 4.06
N SER A 53 13.30 9.04 4.73
CA SER A 53 14.75 8.91 4.51
C SER A 53 15.10 8.40 3.11
N VAL A 54 14.32 7.46 2.56
CA VAL A 54 14.48 6.99 1.18
C VAL A 54 14.18 8.11 0.18
N TYR A 55 13.14 8.92 0.40
CA TYR A 55 12.84 10.07 -0.45
C TYR A 55 13.94 11.13 -0.41
N VAL A 56 14.47 11.45 0.78
CA VAL A 56 15.58 12.41 0.93
C VAL A 56 16.85 11.93 0.22
N GLN A 57 17.15 10.63 0.25
CA GLN A 57 18.37 10.09 -0.36
C GLN A 57 18.26 9.81 -1.86
N TYR A 58 17.09 9.34 -2.34
CA TYR A 58 16.93 8.78 -3.69
C TYR A 58 15.75 9.40 -4.47
N GLY A 59 15.06 10.38 -3.89
CA GLY A 59 13.91 11.05 -4.49
C GLY A 59 12.72 10.13 -4.73
N ALA A 60 11.78 10.61 -5.56
CA ALA A 60 10.56 9.88 -5.90
C ALA A 60 10.84 8.51 -6.55
N ALA A 61 11.92 8.38 -7.32
CA ALA A 61 12.32 7.13 -7.98
C ALA A 61 12.78 6.07 -6.99
N GLY A 62 13.54 6.44 -5.95
CA GLY A 62 13.92 5.50 -4.89
C GLY A 62 12.74 5.07 -4.04
N LEU A 63 11.82 6.00 -3.75
CA LEU A 63 10.57 5.67 -3.05
C LEU A 63 9.71 4.70 -3.86
N PHE A 64 9.64 4.88 -5.18
CA PHE A 64 8.97 3.95 -6.09
C PHE A 64 9.59 2.56 -6.03
N ALA A 65 10.92 2.47 -6.17
CA ALA A 65 11.63 1.19 -6.15
C ALA A 65 11.46 0.45 -4.82
N PHE A 66 11.54 1.18 -3.69
CA PHE A 66 11.30 0.62 -2.36
C PHE A 66 9.88 0.04 -2.24
N LYS A 67 8.88 0.81 -2.69
CA LYS A 67 7.48 0.38 -2.63
C LYS A 67 7.19 -0.78 -3.57
N ALA A 68 7.74 -0.75 -4.78
CA ALA A 68 7.63 -1.85 -5.75
C ALA A 68 8.26 -3.14 -5.19
N LEU A 69 9.37 -3.04 -4.46
CA LEU A 69 10.01 -4.18 -3.81
C LEU A 69 9.10 -4.77 -2.71
N VAL A 70 8.59 -3.93 -1.81
CA VAL A 70 7.69 -4.37 -0.72
C VAL A 70 6.44 -5.03 -1.28
N VAL A 71 5.78 -4.38 -2.24
CA VAL A 71 4.59 -4.91 -2.92
C VAL A 71 4.93 -6.21 -3.64
N GLY A 72 6.07 -6.28 -4.32
CA GLY A 72 6.54 -7.47 -5.01
C GLY A 72 6.72 -8.66 -4.07
N VAL A 73 7.31 -8.45 -2.88
CA VAL A 73 7.46 -9.49 -1.85
C VAL A 73 6.10 -9.98 -1.34
N ILE A 74 5.15 -9.07 -1.08
CA ILE A 74 3.80 -9.44 -0.62
C ILE A 74 3.06 -10.26 -1.69
N VAL A 75 3.06 -9.79 -2.94
CA VAL A 75 2.44 -10.49 -4.07
C VAL A 75 3.08 -11.86 -4.27
N ALA A 76 4.41 -11.94 -4.26
CA ALA A 76 5.14 -13.20 -4.36
C ALA A 76 4.76 -14.17 -3.23
N ALA A 77 4.67 -13.70 -1.99
CA ALA A 77 4.23 -14.53 -0.87
C ALA A 77 2.80 -15.05 -1.07
N LEU A 78 1.86 -14.21 -1.48
CA LEU A 78 0.46 -14.60 -1.68
C LEU A 78 0.25 -15.59 -2.85
N LEU A 79 1.13 -15.55 -3.85
CA LEU A 79 1.06 -16.42 -5.02
C LEU A 79 1.87 -17.71 -4.88
N LEU A 80 3.07 -17.63 -4.31
CA LEU A 80 4.06 -18.71 -4.31
C LEU A 80 4.07 -19.54 -3.03
N VAL A 81 3.50 -19.05 -1.93
CA VAL A 81 3.42 -19.85 -0.69
C VAL A 81 2.61 -21.12 -0.95
N PRO A 82 3.14 -22.31 -0.62
CA PRO A 82 2.46 -23.57 -0.86
C PRO A 82 1.07 -23.60 -0.22
N ARG A 83 0.06 -24.08 -0.95
CA ARG A 83 -1.33 -24.12 -0.46
C ARG A 83 -1.56 -25.08 0.72
N ARG A 84 -0.57 -25.94 1.00
CA ARG A 84 -0.49 -26.76 2.23
C ARG A 84 -0.22 -25.93 3.48
N VAL A 85 0.46 -24.78 3.33
CA VAL A 85 0.75 -23.83 4.42
C VAL A 85 -0.32 -22.75 4.49
N MET A 86 -0.75 -22.24 3.33
CA MET A 86 -1.68 -21.12 3.26
C MET A 86 -2.88 -21.41 2.35
N SER A 87 -4.06 -21.51 2.95
CA SER A 87 -5.31 -21.71 2.21
C SER A 87 -5.60 -20.54 1.26
N LEU A 88 -6.20 -20.84 0.11
CA LEU A 88 -6.57 -19.86 -0.90
C LEU A 88 -7.49 -18.74 -0.35
N ARG A 89 -8.36 -19.09 0.61
CA ARG A 89 -9.21 -18.12 1.29
C ARG A 89 -8.41 -17.14 2.13
N VAL A 90 -7.40 -17.64 2.86
CA VAL A 90 -6.51 -16.80 3.67
C VAL A 90 -5.72 -15.85 2.78
N ALA A 91 -5.28 -16.30 1.60
CA ALA A 91 -4.63 -15.43 0.62
C ALA A 91 -5.52 -14.31 0.11
N VAL A 92 -6.79 -14.59 -0.18
CA VAL A 92 -7.77 -13.56 -0.58
C VAL A 92 -7.99 -12.55 0.55
N TRP A 93 -8.21 -13.02 1.79
CA TRP A 93 -8.40 -12.14 2.95
C TRP A 93 -7.17 -11.28 3.23
N ALA A 94 -5.98 -11.86 3.14
CA ALA A 94 -4.73 -11.11 3.31
C ALA A 94 -4.58 -10.05 2.22
N ALA A 95 -4.82 -10.40 0.95
CA ALA A 95 -4.77 -9.44 -0.16
C ALA A 95 -5.78 -8.29 0.02
N MET A 96 -7.01 -8.60 0.47
CA MET A 96 -8.02 -7.57 0.79
C MET A 96 -7.59 -6.68 1.94
N ALA A 97 -6.99 -7.25 3.00
CA ALA A 97 -6.51 -6.47 4.14
C ALA A 97 -5.39 -5.51 3.71
N PHE A 98 -4.41 -5.98 2.94
CA PHE A 98 -3.35 -5.11 2.39
C PHE A 98 -3.93 -4.00 1.51
N ALA A 99 -4.87 -4.33 0.62
CA ALA A 99 -5.56 -3.34 -0.22
C ALA A 99 -6.29 -2.27 0.61
N LEU A 100 -7.02 -2.70 1.65
CA LEU A 100 -7.75 -1.79 2.52
C LEU A 100 -6.81 -0.88 3.31
N VAL A 101 -5.75 -1.43 3.91
CA VAL A 101 -4.77 -0.66 4.67
C VAL A 101 -4.09 0.37 3.77
N THR A 102 -3.63 -0.04 2.58
CA THR A 102 -3.02 0.91 1.62
C THR A 102 -4.02 1.97 1.17
N ALA A 103 -5.29 1.62 0.95
CA ALA A 103 -6.31 2.62 0.60
C ALA A 103 -6.53 3.66 1.70
N VAL A 104 -6.52 3.26 2.98
CA VAL A 104 -6.61 4.19 4.11
C VAL A 104 -5.40 5.14 4.13
N VAL A 105 -4.19 4.62 3.88
CA VAL A 105 -2.98 5.46 3.78
C VAL A 105 -3.09 6.45 2.62
N VAL A 106 -3.57 6.03 1.45
CA VAL A 106 -3.81 6.91 0.28
C VAL A 106 -4.75 8.05 0.66
N VAL A 107 -5.87 7.75 1.31
CA VAL A 107 -6.85 8.77 1.74
C VAL A 107 -6.22 9.75 2.74
N GLY A 108 -5.43 9.25 3.69
CA GLY A 108 -4.68 10.09 4.62
C GLY A 108 -3.70 11.03 3.90
N ASN A 109 -2.96 10.52 2.91
CA ASN A 109 -2.03 11.30 2.10
C ASN A 109 -2.76 12.36 1.25
N LEU A 110 -3.94 12.02 0.70
CA LEU A 110 -4.77 12.98 -0.03
C LEU A 110 -5.28 14.11 0.86
N HIS A 111 -5.74 13.80 2.08
CA HIS A 111 -6.14 14.84 3.03
C HIS A 111 -4.96 15.77 3.39
N ALA A 112 -3.78 15.20 3.66
CA ALA A 112 -2.58 15.99 3.91
C ALA A 112 -2.23 16.90 2.72
N LEU A 113 -2.31 16.37 1.49
CA LEU A 113 -2.07 17.15 0.28
C LEU A 113 -3.09 18.28 0.08
N GLN A 114 -4.37 18.02 0.36
CA GLN A 114 -5.43 19.03 0.30
C GLN A 114 -5.21 20.16 1.32
N HIS A 115 -4.72 19.84 2.52
CA HIS A 115 -4.37 20.87 3.51
C HIS A 115 -3.19 21.75 3.05
N LEU A 116 -2.23 21.18 2.32
CA LEU A 116 -1.09 21.91 1.76
C LEU A 116 -1.48 22.78 0.56
N THR A 117 -2.41 22.32 -0.28
CA THR A 117 -2.84 23.06 -1.49
C THR A 117 -3.93 24.09 -1.24
N ASN A 118 -4.81 23.91 -0.25
CA ASN A 118 -5.89 24.84 0.06
C ASN A 118 -5.49 26.02 0.96
N GLY A 119 -4.19 26.27 1.17
CA GLY A 119 -3.72 27.44 1.93
C GLY A 119 -3.90 27.31 3.45
N GLY A 120 -3.65 26.14 4.03
CA GLY A 120 -3.41 26.05 5.46
C GLY A 120 -2.13 26.82 5.80
N ASP A 121 -2.26 27.91 6.55
CA ASP A 121 -1.18 28.79 6.98
C ASP A 121 0.16 28.08 7.23
N LEU A 122 1.19 28.51 6.50
CA LEU A 122 2.62 28.19 6.74
C LEU A 122 3.13 28.61 8.14
N HIS A 123 2.25 29.10 9.02
CA HIS A 123 2.55 29.56 10.38
C HIS A 123 2.11 28.60 11.51
N GLN A 124 1.51 27.44 11.22
CA GLN A 124 0.93 26.59 12.29
C GLN A 124 1.45 25.14 12.41
N VAL A 125 2.72 24.88 12.05
CA VAL A 125 3.39 23.60 12.37
C VAL A 125 4.71 23.82 13.13
N LEU A 126 4.73 24.76 14.09
CA LEU A 126 5.73 24.78 15.15
C LEU A 126 5.12 25.28 16.46
N PRO A 127 4.68 24.40 17.36
CA PRO A 127 4.95 24.63 18.77
C PRO A 127 6.46 24.43 18.97
N SER A 128 7.14 25.51 19.35
CA SER A 128 8.59 25.68 19.53
C SER A 128 9.23 24.81 20.65
N ASN A 129 8.68 23.63 20.93
CA ASN A 129 8.96 22.90 22.18
C ASN A 129 9.05 21.38 22.06
N VAL A 130 9.32 20.81 20.89
CA VAL A 130 9.66 19.38 20.80
C VAL A 130 11.09 19.22 20.31
N ARG A 131 12.01 19.15 21.28
CA ARG A 131 13.40 18.77 21.07
C ARG A 131 13.46 17.26 20.82
N PHE A 132 14.28 16.88 19.83
CA PHE A 132 14.71 15.51 19.56
C PHE A 132 15.13 14.78 20.84
N LEU A 133 14.47 13.65 21.09
CA LEU A 133 14.99 12.49 21.81
C LEU A 133 14.54 11.25 21.06
#